data_AF-A0A532UVA8-F1
#
_entry.id   AF-A0A532UVA8-F1
#
_cell.length_a   1.000
_cell.length_b   1.000
_cell.length_c   1.000
_cell.angle_alpha   90.00
_cell.angle_beta   90.00
_cell.angle_gamma   90.00
#
_symmetry.space_group_name_H-M   'P 1'
#
loop_
_entity.id
_entity.type
_entity.pdbx_description
1 polymer ?
#
loop_
_entity_poly.entity_id
_entity_poly.type
_entity_poly.pdbx_seq_one_letter_code
_entity_poly.pdbx_strand_id
1 'polypeptide(L)'
;MKKSDITYIVGCTFAAATSFFYCCVMFFHIKVPRYYPTLHTWKWANEKGIPSQGWYGMQVFAYLTGGIVALIVYLVCKHAVSKDVKVKSGAIKTTALTTLAVVLVCMGYIMYHEFAKWQIL
;
A
#
# COMPACT_ATOMS: atom_id res chain seq x y z
N MET A 1 -22.74 -1.55 13.56
CA MET A 1 -22.14 -1.01 12.32
C MET A 1 -22.71 -1.72 11.10
N LYS A 2 -22.99 -1.03 9.98
CA LYS A 2 -23.55 -1.68 8.78
C LYS A 2 -22.43 -2.39 8.00
N LYS A 3 -22.77 -3.45 7.26
CA LYS A 3 -21.81 -4.15 6.38
C LYS A 3 -21.13 -3.19 5.38
N SER A 4 -21.89 -2.23 4.84
CA SER A 4 -21.38 -1.18 3.94
C SER A 4 -20.28 -0.33 4.58
N ASP A 5 -20.43 0.03 5.85
CA ASP A 5 -19.46 0.87 6.57
C ASP A 5 -18.15 0.10 6.77
N ILE A 6 -18.24 -1.19 7.09
CA ILE A 6 -17.08 -2.07 7.26
C ILE A 6 -16.33 -2.20 5.94
N THR A 7 -17.03 -2.55 4.85
CA THR A 7 -16.41 -2.66 3.52
C THR A 7 -15.71 -1.36 3.12
N TYR A 8 -16.36 -0.22 3.40
CA TYR A 8 -15.78 1.09 3.11
C TYR A 8 -14.50 1.36 3.91
N ILE A 9 -14.53 1.15 5.24
CA ILE A 9 -13.38 1.37 6.12
C ILE A 9 -12.22 0.43 5.74
N VAL A 10 -12.52 -0.85 5.48
CA VAL A 10 -11.52 -1.85 5.08
C VAL A 10 -10.91 -1.50 3.73
N GLY A 11 -11.72 -1.12 2.74
CA GLY A 11 -11.23 -0.71 1.42
C GLY A 11 -10.34 0.54 1.48
N CYS A 12 -10.77 1.55 2.25
CA CYS A 12 -9.98 2.75 2.49
C CYS A 12 -8.63 2.43 3.16
N THR A 13 -8.67 1.60 4.20
CA THR A 13 -7.47 1.16 4.93
C THR A 13 -6.52 0.40 4.00
N PHE A 14 -7.05 -0.52 3.20
CA PHE A 14 -6.24 -1.30 2.25
C PHE A 14 -5.54 -0.39 1.24
N ALA A 15 -6.25 0.57 0.65
CA ALA A 15 -5.69 1.51 -0.31
C ALA A 15 -4.59 2.40 0.31
N ALA A 16 -4.86 2.96 1.49
CA ALA A 16 -3.89 3.77 2.23
C ALA A 16 -2.65 2.94 2.61
N ALA A 17 -2.84 1.76 3.21
CA ALA A 17 -1.76 0.90 3.66
C ALA A 17 -0.90 0.40 2.49
N THR A 18 -1.51 -0.01 1.39
CA THR A 18 -0.76 -0.44 0.19
C THR A 18 0.12 0.70 -0.34
N SER A 19 -0.44 1.91 -0.45
CA SER A 19 0.32 3.08 -0.92
C SER A 19 1.48 3.43 0.03
N PHE A 20 1.22 3.38 1.33
CA PHE A 20 2.21 3.64 2.37
C PHE A 20 3.34 2.60 2.36
N PHE A 21 3.02 1.30 2.34
CA PHE A 21 4.04 0.26 2.36
C PHE A 21 4.86 0.22 1.07
N TYR A 22 4.26 0.54 -0.08
CA TYR A 22 5.03 0.72 -1.30
C TYR A 22 6.08 1.83 -1.13
N CYS A 23 5.69 2.98 -0.57
CA CYS A 23 6.63 4.05 -0.24
C CYS A 23 7.69 3.63 0.76
N CYS A 24 7.33 2.87 1.80
CA CYS A 24 8.27 2.36 2.79
C CYS A 24 9.37 1.51 2.16
N VAL A 25 9.04 0.69 1.16
CA VAL A 25 10.06 -0.11 0.46
C VAL A 25 11.11 0.78 -0.20
N MET A 26 10.69 1.90 -0.77
CA MET A 26 11.58 2.87 -1.41
C MET A 26 12.36 3.70 -0.38
N PHE A 27 11.66 4.28 0.61
CA PHE A 27 12.23 5.17 1.62
C PHE A 27 13.22 4.47 2.56
N PHE A 28 12.89 3.26 3.02
CA PHE A 28 13.77 2.47 3.90
C PHE A 28 14.69 1.52 3.14
N HIS A 29 14.69 1.58 1.81
CA HIS A 29 15.48 0.69 0.95
C HIS A 29 15.30 -0.80 1.28
N ILE A 30 14.07 -1.23 1.56
CA ILE A 30 13.75 -2.62 1.88
C ILE A 30 14.11 -3.48 0.68
N LYS A 31 15.00 -4.45 0.88
CA LYS A 31 15.39 -5.39 -0.18
C LYS A 31 14.23 -6.32 -0.47
N VAL A 32 13.74 -6.28 -1.70
CA VAL A 32 12.70 -7.17 -2.24
C VAL A 32 13.25 -7.87 -3.49
N PRO A 33 12.79 -9.10 -3.79
CA PRO A 33 13.25 -9.81 -4.96
C PRO A 33 12.85 -9.05 -6.23
N ARG A 34 13.74 -9.09 -7.23
CA ARG A 34 13.55 -8.45 -8.54
C ARG A 34 13.43 -9.53 -9.59
N TYR A 35 12.48 -9.36 -10.50
CA TYR A 35 12.34 -10.25 -11.64
C TYR A 35 13.22 -9.76 -12.80
N TYR A 36 14.02 -10.65 -13.37
CA TYR A 36 14.88 -10.39 -14.52
C TYR A 36 14.23 -11.04 -15.75
N PRO A 37 13.55 -10.27 -16.61
CA PRO A 37 12.74 -10.83 -17.70
C PRO A 37 13.59 -11.57 -18.74
N THR A 38 14.81 -11.12 -19.01
CA THR A 38 15.73 -11.76 -19.97
C THR A 38 16.27 -13.10 -19.46
N LEU A 39 16.36 -13.27 -18.14
CA LEU A 39 16.89 -14.47 -17.49
C LEU A 39 15.77 -15.35 -16.91
N HIS A 40 14.50 -14.93 -17.02
CA HIS A 40 13.33 -15.59 -16.42
C HIS A 40 13.51 -16.00 -14.96
N THR A 41 14.20 -15.19 -14.15
CA THR A 41 14.56 -15.53 -12.78
C THR A 41 14.30 -14.39 -11.80
N TRP A 42 14.01 -14.77 -10.55
CA TRP A 42 13.94 -13.85 -9.43
C TRP A 42 15.27 -13.83 -8.69
N LYS A 43 15.79 -12.64 -8.41
CA LYS A 43 17.04 -12.48 -7.64
C LYS A 43 16.89 -11.38 -6.60
N TRP A 44 17.58 -11.54 -5.47
CA TRP A 44 17.63 -10.55 -4.39
C TRP A 44 18.63 -9.42 -4.65
N ALA A 45 19.61 -9.66 -5.52
CA ALA A 45 20.62 -8.68 -5.90
C ALA A 45 20.16 -7.80 -7.08
N ASN A 46 20.69 -6.58 -7.13
CA ASN A 46 20.57 -5.71 -8.30
C ASN A 46 21.81 -5.91 -9.20
N GLU A 47 21.63 -6.52 -10.36
CA GLU A 47 22.69 -6.77 -11.34
C GLU A 47 22.82 -5.54 -12.26
N LYS A 48 23.96 -4.85 -12.16
CA LYS A 48 24.22 -3.65 -12.96
C LYS A 48 24.21 -4.00 -14.44
N GLY A 49 23.53 -3.17 -15.24
CA GLY A 49 23.46 -3.32 -16.70
C GLY A 49 22.42 -4.33 -17.20
N ILE A 50 21.70 -5.03 -16.30
CA ILE A 50 20.63 -5.96 -16.70
C ILE A 50 19.27 -5.36 -16.35
N PRO A 51 18.37 -5.18 -17.33
CA PRO A 51 17.00 -4.72 -17.06
C PRO A 51 16.30 -5.63 -16.04
N SER A 52 15.68 -5.05 -15.03
CA SER A 52 14.91 -5.77 -14.01
C SER A 52 13.60 -5.07 -13.69
N GLN A 53 12.58 -5.85 -13.38
CA GLN A 53 11.24 -5.40 -12.99
C GLN A 53 11.12 -5.44 -11.45
N GLY A 54 11.93 -4.63 -10.77
CA GLY A 54 11.96 -4.58 -9.31
C GLY A 54 10.66 -4.11 -8.65
N TRP A 55 9.86 -3.32 -9.39
CA TRP A 55 8.57 -2.81 -8.92
C TRP A 55 7.56 -3.92 -8.61
N TYR A 56 7.64 -5.09 -9.26
CA TYR A 56 6.78 -6.23 -8.90
C TYR A 56 7.00 -6.71 -7.47
N GLY A 57 8.27 -6.82 -7.04
CA GLY A 57 8.58 -7.22 -5.67
C GLY A 57 8.08 -6.20 -4.65
N MET A 58 8.21 -4.91 -4.97
CA MET A 58 7.69 -3.81 -4.14
C MET A 58 6.16 -3.87 -4.04
N GLN A 59 5.49 -4.10 -5.17
CA GLN A 59 4.03 -4.17 -5.24
C GLN A 59 3.48 -5.39 -4.49
N VAL A 60 4.09 -6.56 -4.65
CA VAL A 60 3.70 -7.76 -3.89
C VAL A 60 3.87 -7.53 -2.39
N PHE A 61 5.00 -6.96 -1.96
CA PHE A 61 5.21 -6.61 -0.55
C PHE A 61 4.12 -5.66 -0.03
N ALA A 62 3.83 -4.60 -0.78
CA ALA A 62 2.82 -3.60 -0.44
C ALA A 62 1.41 -4.20 -0.34
N TYR A 63 1.03 -5.09 -1.26
CA TYR A 63 -0.27 -5.75 -1.22
C TYR A 63 -0.40 -6.75 -0.07
N LEU A 64 0.64 -7.54 0.20
CA LEU A 64 0.62 -8.49 1.32
C LEU A 64 0.48 -7.75 2.66
N THR A 65 1.32 -6.73 2.87
CA THR A 65 1.28 -5.92 4.10
C THR A 65 -0.02 -5.12 4.22
N GLY A 66 -0.48 -4.48 3.15
CA GLY A 66 -1.77 -3.80 3.09
C GLY A 66 -2.94 -4.74 3.37
N GLY A 67 -2.91 -5.96 2.83
CA GLY A 67 -3.90 -7.01 3.07
C GLY A 67 -3.95 -7.46 4.54
N ILE A 68 -2.79 -7.62 5.18
CA ILE A 68 -2.71 -7.93 6.61
C ILE A 68 -3.35 -6.81 7.45
N VAL A 69 -3.02 -5.55 7.17
CA VAL A 69 -3.62 -4.41 7.87
C VAL A 69 -5.13 -4.35 7.67
N ALA A 70 -5.59 -4.55 6.43
CA ALA A 70 -7.02 -4.59 6.11
C ALA A 70 -7.76 -5.72 6.84
N LEU A 71 -7.13 -6.90 6.97
CA LEU A 71 -7.67 -8.03 7.72
C LEU A 71 -7.79 -7.72 9.22
N ILE A 72 -6.76 -7.11 9.81
CA ILE A 72 -6.79 -6.68 11.22
C ILE A 72 -7.93 -5.69 11.44
N VAL A 73 -8.05 -4.67 10.59
CA VAL A 73 -9.14 -3.68 10.67
C VAL A 73 -10.50 -4.34 10.49
N TYR A 74 -10.65 -5.29 9.56
CA TYR A 74 -11.88 -6.05 9.41
C TYR A 74 -12.26 -6.79 10.71
N LEU A 75 -11.32 -7.47 11.36
CA LEU A 75 -11.56 -8.18 12.62
C LEU A 75 -11.97 -7.23 13.74
N VAL A 76 -11.32 -6.06 13.84
CA VAL A 76 -11.69 -4.99 14.79
C VAL A 76 -13.11 -4.48 14.51
N CYS A 77 -13.43 -4.16 13.26
CA CYS A 77 -14.76 -3.71 12.86
C CYS A 77 -15.82 -4.78 13.13
N LYS A 78 -15.53 -6.06 12.84
CA LYS A 78 -16.42 -7.20 13.11
C LYS A 78 -16.71 -7.33 14.61
N HIS A 79 -15.69 -7.16 15.46
CA HIS A 79 -15.87 -7.16 16.91
C HIS A 79 -16.64 -5.92 17.42
N ALA A 80 -16.51 -4.78 16.76
CA ALA A 80 -17.30 -3.59 17.09
C ALA A 80 -18.78 -3.72 16.69
N VAL A 81 -19.11 -4.51 15.66
CA VAL A 81 -20.50 -4.82 15.28
C VAL A 81 -21.23 -5.55 16.40
N SER A 82 -20.59 -6.52 17.06
CA SER A 82 -21.21 -7.26 18.17
C SER A 82 -21.46 -6.40 19.43
N LYS A 83 -20.99 -5.15 19.43
CA LYS A 83 -21.22 -4.16 20.49
C LYS A 83 -22.19 -3.03 20.07
N ASP A 84 -22.92 -3.21 18.96
CA ASP A 84 -23.86 -2.24 18.41
C ASP A 84 -23.31 -0.82 18.20
N VAL A 85 -22.00 -0.71 17.93
CA VAL A 85 -21.36 0.57 17.68
C VAL A 85 -21.91 1.18 16.38
N LYS A 86 -22.42 2.42 16.49
CA LYS A 86 -22.86 3.25 15.36
C LYS A 86 -21.71 4.15 14.92
N VAL A 87 -21.33 4.05 13.65
CA VAL A 87 -20.31 4.91 13.06
C VAL A 87 -20.95 6.26 12.72
N LYS A 88 -20.36 7.36 13.19
CA LYS A 88 -20.82 8.71 12.86
C LYS A 88 -20.45 9.04 11.42
N SER A 89 -21.31 9.76 10.71
CA SER A 89 -21.04 10.23 9.33
C SER A 89 -19.72 11.02 9.23
N GLY A 90 -19.40 11.81 10.25
CA GLY A 90 -18.12 12.53 10.32
C GLY A 90 -16.90 11.59 10.28
N ALA A 91 -16.95 10.46 10.96
CA ALA A 91 -15.85 9.49 10.95
C ALA A 91 -15.63 8.89 9.56
N ILE A 92 -16.70 8.58 8.82
CA ILE A 92 -16.61 8.06 7.45
C ILE A 92 -15.94 9.10 6.53
N LYS A 93 -16.36 10.37 6.61
CA LYS A 93 -15.75 11.47 5.83
C LYS A 93 -14.27 11.66 6.17
N THR A 94 -13.92 11.63 7.45
CA THR A 94 -12.53 11.75 7.90
C THR A 94 -11.68 10.59 7.40
N THR A 95 -12.19 9.35 7.44
CA THR A 95 -11.51 8.17 6.86
C THR A 95 -11.24 8.36 5.37
N ALA A 96 -12.23 8.86 4.63
CA ALA A 96 -12.11 9.14 3.20
C ALA A 96 -11.00 10.15 2.90
N LEU A 97 -11.05 11.32 3.56
CA LEU A 97 -10.10 12.41 3.35
C LEU A 97 -8.68 12.01 3.76
N THR A 98 -8.55 11.29 4.89
CA THR A 98 -7.24 10.80 5.35
C THR A 98 -6.66 9.78 4.38
N THR A 99 -7.49 8.86 3.87
CA THR A 99 -7.06 7.87 2.87
C THR A 99 -6.59 8.57 1.61
N LEU A 100 -7.35 9.54 1.10
CA LEU A 100 -6.98 10.30 -0.09
C LEU A 100 -5.66 11.05 0.12
N ALA A 101 -5.49 11.72 1.25
CA ALA A 101 -4.26 12.43 1.58
C ALA A 101 -3.05 11.49 1.62
N VAL A 102 -3.17 10.33 2.28
CA VAL A 102 -2.10 9.32 2.32
C VAL A 102 -1.75 8.82 0.92
N VAL A 103 -2.75 8.46 0.12
CA VAL A 103 -2.54 7.97 -1.25
C VAL A 103 -1.85 9.03 -2.12
N LEU A 104 -2.29 10.29 -2.07
CA LEU A 104 -1.72 11.38 -2.86
C LEU A 104 -0.27 11.68 -2.45
N VAL A 105 0.02 11.75 -1.15
CA VAL A 105 1.38 11.98 -0.66
C VAL A 105 2.30 10.82 -1.04
N CYS A 106 1.84 9.58 -0.88
CA CYS A 106 2.59 8.38 -1.25
C CYS A 106 2.88 8.34 -2.76
N MET A 107 1.86 8.55 -3.59
CA MET A 107 2.02 8.58 -5.05
C MET A 107 2.94 9.71 -5.49
N GLY A 108 2.80 10.91 -4.90
CA GLY A 108 3.70 12.02 -5.15
C GLY A 108 5.16 11.68 -4.83
N TYR A 109 5.42 11.02 -3.70
CA TYR A 109 6.75 10.56 -3.32
C TYR A 109 7.30 9.49 -4.29
N ILE A 110 6.50 8.49 -4.67
CA ILE A 110 6.90 7.44 -5.63
C ILE A 110 7.29 8.07 -6.97
N MET A 111 6.46 8.99 -7.48
CA MET A 111 6.73 9.70 -8.73
C MET A 111 8.00 10.53 -8.64
N TYR A 112 8.16 11.32 -7.57
CA TYR A 112 9.37 12.11 -7.35
C TYR A 112 10.63 11.24 -7.32
N HIS A 113 10.61 10.14 -6.56
CA HIS A 113 11.75 9.25 -6.45
C HIS A 113 12.09 8.57 -7.79
N GLU A 114 11.11 8.09 -8.55
CA GLU A 114 11.38 7.53 -9.88
C GLU A 114 11.84 8.61 -10.85
N PHE A 115 11.21 9.79 -10.94
CA PHE A 115 11.68 10.85 -11.85
C PHE A 115 13.10 11.34 -11.53
N ALA A 116 13.43 11.51 -10.25
CA ALA A 116 14.79 11.86 -9.83
C ALA A 116 15.81 10.77 -10.22
N LYS A 117 15.45 9.50 -10.02
CA LYS A 117 16.30 8.35 -10.38
C LYS A 117 16.52 8.23 -11.89
N TRP A 118 15.55 8.64 -12.70
CA TRP A 118 15.63 8.60 -14.16
C TRP A 118 16.17 9.90 -14.77
N GLN A 119 16.56 10.88 -13.93
CA GLN A 119 17.07 12.19 -14.35
C GLN A 119 16.12 12.93 -15.31
N ILE A 120 14.82 12.77 -15.11
CA ILE A 120 13.78 13.47 -15.90
C ILE A 120 13.49 14.86 -15.31
N LEU A 121 13.91 15.11 -14.07
CA LEU A 121 13.80 16.37 -13.33
C LEU A 121 15.17 17.00 -13.08
#